data_AF-A0A938V9A6-F1
#
_entry.id   AF-A0A938V9A6-F1
#
_cell.length_a   1.000
_cell.length_b   1.000
_cell.length_c   1.000
_cell.angle_alpha   90.00
_cell.angle_beta   90.00
_cell.angle_gamma   90.00
#
_symmetry.space_group_name_H-M   'P 1'
#
loop_
_entity.id
_entity.type
_entity.pdbx_description
1 polymer ?
#
loop_
_entity_poly.entity_id
_entity_poly.type
_entity_poly.pdbx_seq_one_letter_code
_entity_poly.pdbx_strand_id
1 'polypeptide(L)'
;MQWSYLSSRSVIFSSAKRFGAHSFGRGVVFLLAILLFTLSSPGAIAALGDYSFSSELGSYQEINGGTVFGSQTTDNQYFVNTTNLSGGTTTTGSGIPIGFDFVFSGIRYDLIGINANGWISLGQSAMTPAVNMTSTNAYQPLDNTPTTDSGILIARIAGFADNLQAQSNASIRMQTVGEAPNRIGIVQWKGYRIFNLNNNNFNFQIQLHESTNKIRIAYGTFSFIEGVSDRYVQVGLRGHPSGTASNFSTRFSDSGHTIAWQNTSPGVTASANVRFRQFTRPANGLIFTFSPPPPNPPQPVTSLAIVGSPEGLVLQWDPALYADLYQICSTDDPYGDDWDIEAVIDGTNWIILGDHRSKFYRIISIQSD
;
A
#
# COMPACT_ATOMS: atom_id res chain seq x y z
N MET A 1 16.52 -26.86 13.91
CA MET A 1 17.74 -26.15 14.36
C MET A 1 18.95 -26.90 13.82
N GLN A 2 19.52 -26.43 12.71
CA GLN A 2 20.79 -26.94 12.20
C GLN A 2 21.85 -25.90 12.55
N TRP A 3 22.89 -26.34 13.25
CA TRP A 3 23.98 -25.51 13.73
C TRP A 3 25.21 -25.76 12.87
N SER A 4 25.89 -24.70 12.47
CA SER A 4 27.21 -24.74 11.83
C SER A 4 28.16 -23.82 12.60
N TYR A 5 29.21 -24.40 13.18
CA TYR A 5 30.30 -23.70 13.85
C TYR A 5 31.59 -23.88 13.04
N LEU A 6 32.41 -22.82 12.92
CA LEU A 6 33.75 -22.85 12.33
C LEU A 6 34.77 -22.34 13.34
N SER A 7 35.86 -23.08 13.54
CA SER A 7 37.02 -22.69 14.35
C SER A 7 38.23 -22.41 13.45
N SER A 8 39.02 -21.39 13.77
CA SER A 8 40.12 -20.90 12.94
C SER A 8 41.43 -21.66 13.19
N ARG A 9 42.06 -22.17 12.12
CA ARG A 9 43.52 -22.42 12.07
C ARG A 9 44.13 -21.76 10.85
N SER A 10 45.15 -20.94 11.11
CA SER A 10 45.86 -20.07 10.18
C SER A 10 46.89 -20.84 9.35
N VAL A 11 47.01 -20.53 8.05
CA VAL A 11 48.20 -20.82 7.23
C VAL A 11 48.54 -19.58 6.41
N ILE A 12 49.75 -19.07 6.62
CA ILE A 12 50.33 -17.87 5.99
C ILE A 12 51.09 -18.31 4.73
N PHE A 13 50.92 -17.60 3.61
CA PHE A 13 51.94 -17.50 2.57
C PHE A 13 52.02 -16.07 2.01
N SER A 14 53.22 -15.50 2.11
CA SER A 14 53.63 -14.22 1.52
C SER A 14 54.18 -14.41 0.12
N SER A 15 53.97 -13.45 -0.79
CA SER A 15 55.08 -12.81 -1.50
C SER A 15 54.64 -11.52 -2.18
N ALA A 16 55.43 -10.47 -1.95
CA ALA A 16 55.29 -9.14 -2.52
C ALA A 16 56.07 -9.02 -3.84
N LYS A 17 55.60 -8.17 -4.76
CA LYS A 17 56.46 -7.45 -5.72
C LYS A 17 55.92 -6.04 -5.95
N ARG A 18 56.72 -5.05 -5.52
CA ARG A 18 56.60 -3.62 -5.80
C ARG A 18 57.34 -3.29 -7.10
N PHE A 19 56.76 -2.41 -7.92
CA PHE A 19 57.39 -1.46 -8.87
C PHE A 19 56.25 -0.53 -9.33
N GLY A 20 56.34 0.78 -9.48
CA GLY A 20 57.35 1.82 -9.32
C GLY A 20 56.63 3.16 -9.55
N ALA A 21 57.07 4.22 -8.87
CA ALA A 21 56.43 5.53 -8.89
C ALA A 21 56.76 6.33 -10.17
N HIS A 22 55.76 6.99 -10.76
CA HIS A 22 55.94 8.12 -11.66
C HIS A 22 54.91 9.22 -11.37
N SER A 23 55.34 10.44 -11.67
CA SER A 23 54.99 11.73 -11.09
C SER A 23 53.69 12.40 -11.57
N PHE A 24 53.09 13.15 -10.64
CA PHE A 24 52.24 14.35 -10.76
C PHE A 24 51.82 14.85 -12.16
N GLY A 25 50.51 14.84 -12.40
CA GLY A 25 49.82 15.64 -13.41
C GLY A 25 48.42 15.99 -12.90
N ARG A 26 48.17 17.28 -12.69
CA ARG A 26 46.89 17.87 -12.25
C ARG A 26 45.76 17.52 -13.23
N GLY A 27 44.59 17.10 -12.73
CA GLY A 27 43.40 17.05 -13.57
C GLY A 27 42.20 16.36 -12.92
N VAL A 28 41.16 17.15 -12.68
CA VAL A 28 39.74 16.76 -12.58
C VAL A 28 39.32 16.02 -11.30
N VAL A 29 38.82 16.80 -10.34
CA VAL A 29 37.89 16.33 -9.31
C VAL A 29 36.57 15.99 -10.02
N PHE A 30 36.32 14.71 -10.28
CA PHE A 30 34.99 14.23 -10.61
C PHE A 30 34.17 14.22 -9.31
N LEU A 31 33.27 15.18 -9.15
CA LEU A 31 32.15 15.06 -8.21
C LEU A 31 31.26 13.92 -8.72
N LEU A 32 31.46 12.71 -8.20
CA LEU A 32 30.50 11.62 -8.33
C LEU A 32 29.32 11.97 -7.41
N ALA A 33 28.32 12.67 -7.96
CA ALA A 33 27.01 12.69 -7.35
C ALA A 33 26.45 11.27 -7.44
N ILE A 34 26.57 10.51 -6.35
CA ILE A 34 25.87 9.23 -6.20
C ILE A 34 24.40 9.59 -6.07
N LEU A 35 23.71 9.61 -7.21
CA LEU A 35 22.26 9.55 -7.26
C LEU A 35 21.90 8.16 -6.70
N LEU A 36 21.46 8.10 -5.43
CA LEU A 36 20.79 6.91 -4.90
C LEU A 36 19.47 6.73 -5.68
N PHE A 37 19.55 6.08 -6.84
CA PHE A 37 18.41 5.35 -7.35
C PHE A 37 18.27 4.13 -6.45
N THR A 38 17.41 4.21 -5.44
CA THR A 38 16.85 3.02 -4.83
C THR A 38 16.08 2.29 -5.92
N LEU A 39 16.72 1.30 -6.55
CA LEU A 39 16.05 0.27 -7.33
C LEU A 39 15.14 -0.47 -6.35
N SER A 40 13.93 0.03 -6.15
CA SER A 40 12.87 -0.72 -5.49
C SER A 40 12.63 -1.95 -6.36
N SER A 41 13.02 -3.12 -5.87
CA SER A 41 12.54 -4.37 -6.45
C SER A 41 11.01 -4.27 -6.58
N PRO A 42 10.42 -4.71 -7.71
CA PRO A 42 8.97 -4.81 -7.78
C PRO A 42 8.53 -5.70 -6.61
N GLY A 43 7.78 -5.12 -5.68
CA GLY A 43 7.27 -5.85 -4.52
C GLY A 43 6.47 -7.06 -5.01
N ALA A 44 6.67 -8.21 -4.37
CA ALA A 44 5.87 -9.39 -4.66
C ALA A 44 4.38 -9.05 -4.47
N ILE A 45 3.53 -9.48 -5.41
CA ILE A 45 2.08 -9.22 -5.32
C ILE A 45 1.54 -9.97 -4.11
N ALA A 46 1.06 -9.22 -3.11
CA ALA A 46 0.49 -9.77 -1.88
C ALA A 46 -1.00 -10.10 -2.08
N ALA A 47 -1.46 -11.23 -1.56
CA ALA A 47 -2.87 -11.62 -1.68
C ALA A 47 -3.75 -10.71 -0.81
N LEU A 48 -4.83 -10.18 -1.39
CA LEU A 48 -5.83 -9.40 -0.66
C LEU A 48 -6.62 -10.24 0.33
N GLY A 49 -6.61 -11.57 0.18
CA GLY A 49 -7.13 -12.50 1.19
C GLY A 49 -6.38 -12.43 2.53
N ASP A 50 -5.13 -11.94 2.55
CA ASP A 50 -4.33 -11.78 3.76
C ASP A 50 -4.54 -10.42 4.45
N TYR A 51 -5.31 -9.52 3.83
CA TYR A 51 -5.67 -8.26 4.48
C TYR A 51 -6.64 -8.56 5.63
N SER A 52 -6.33 -8.02 6.80
CA SER A 52 -7.26 -8.07 7.92
C SER A 52 -8.37 -7.02 7.73
N PHE A 53 -9.60 -7.39 8.10
CA PHE A 53 -10.75 -6.50 8.07
C PHE A 53 -11.24 -6.22 9.49
N SER A 54 -11.53 -4.95 9.77
CA SER A 54 -12.28 -4.54 10.96
C SER A 54 -13.39 -3.54 10.61
N SER A 55 -14.41 -3.51 11.47
CA SER A 55 -15.56 -2.63 11.40
C SER A 55 -15.75 -1.98 12.77
N GLU A 56 -15.83 -0.65 12.80
CA GLU A 56 -16.00 0.10 14.04
C GLU A 56 -16.90 1.32 13.85
N LEU A 57 -17.48 1.82 14.95
CA LEU A 57 -18.13 3.12 14.97
C LEU A 57 -17.13 4.15 15.50
N GLY A 58 -16.76 5.08 14.64
CA GLY A 58 -15.92 6.23 14.94
C GLY A 58 -16.57 7.54 14.50
N SER A 59 -15.75 8.53 14.18
CA SER A 59 -16.21 9.83 13.69
C SER A 59 -16.00 9.97 12.18
N TYR A 60 -17.05 10.37 11.47
CA TYR A 60 -16.95 10.88 10.11
C TYR A 60 -16.69 12.39 10.13
N GLN A 61 -15.63 12.84 9.45
CA GLN A 61 -15.32 14.26 9.31
C GLN A 61 -15.27 14.62 7.84
N GLU A 62 -16.12 15.55 7.42
CA GLU A 62 -16.17 16.02 6.04
C GLU A 62 -14.89 16.83 5.71
N ILE A 63 -14.27 16.53 4.56
CA ILE A 63 -13.20 17.37 4.02
C ILE A 63 -13.78 18.58 3.28
N ASN A 64 -13.16 19.75 3.47
CA ASN A 64 -13.59 21.03 2.87
C ASN A 64 -12.53 21.68 1.97
N GLY A 65 -11.30 21.15 1.91
CA GLY A 65 -10.19 21.64 1.08
C GLY A 65 -9.92 20.79 -0.16
N GLY A 66 -8.78 20.96 -0.82
CA GLY A 66 -8.42 20.18 -2.00
C GLY A 66 -9.29 20.44 -3.24
N THR A 67 -9.29 19.51 -4.18
CA THR A 67 -9.87 19.67 -5.53
C THR A 67 -11.29 19.10 -5.58
N VAL A 68 -12.21 19.86 -6.19
CA VAL A 68 -13.58 19.42 -6.46
C VAL A 68 -13.68 18.84 -7.87
N PHE A 69 -14.36 17.70 -7.99
CA PHE A 69 -14.63 17.02 -9.24
C PHE A 69 -16.14 16.92 -9.49
N GLY A 70 -16.51 17.01 -10.75
CA GLY A 70 -17.88 16.93 -11.21
C GLY A 70 -18.69 18.17 -10.90
N SER A 71 -20.00 18.02 -10.95
CA SER A 71 -20.97 19.05 -10.59
C SER A 71 -22.24 18.40 -10.04
N GLN A 72 -23.27 19.20 -9.76
CA GLN A 72 -24.58 18.69 -9.35
C GLN A 72 -25.28 17.82 -10.41
N THR A 73 -24.79 17.79 -11.65
CA THR A 73 -25.29 16.93 -12.74
C THR A 73 -24.40 15.71 -13.00
N THR A 74 -23.40 15.45 -12.15
CA THR A 74 -22.55 14.26 -12.27
C THR A 74 -23.39 12.99 -12.16
N ASP A 75 -23.21 12.13 -13.14
CA ASP A 75 -23.89 10.88 -13.41
C ASP A 75 -22.94 10.05 -14.28
N ASN A 76 -22.35 8.98 -13.72
CA ASN A 76 -21.45 8.05 -14.42
C ASN A 76 -20.08 8.57 -14.89
N GLN A 77 -19.68 9.81 -14.64
CA GLN A 77 -18.39 10.31 -15.13
C GLN A 77 -17.18 9.61 -14.47
N TYR A 78 -16.12 9.50 -15.27
CA TYR A 78 -14.78 9.17 -14.87
C TYR A 78 -13.94 10.46 -14.72
N PHE A 79 -13.13 10.52 -13.68
CA PHE A 79 -12.17 11.58 -13.41
C PHE A 79 -10.77 10.97 -13.37
N VAL A 80 -10.04 11.14 -14.47
CA VAL A 80 -8.77 10.44 -14.74
C VAL A 80 -7.58 11.40 -14.89
N ASN A 81 -7.78 12.68 -14.59
CA ASN A 81 -6.75 13.71 -14.59
C ASN A 81 -7.22 14.93 -13.76
N THR A 82 -6.34 15.89 -13.57
CA THR A 82 -6.60 17.14 -12.82
C THR A 82 -6.96 18.33 -13.72
N THR A 83 -7.03 18.14 -15.04
CA THR A 83 -7.30 19.21 -16.01
C THR A 83 -8.77 19.26 -16.44
N ASN A 84 -9.41 18.10 -16.58
CA ASN A 84 -10.85 17.98 -16.82
C ASN A 84 -11.60 17.65 -15.52
N LEU A 85 -11.84 18.68 -14.72
CA LEU A 85 -12.54 18.55 -13.44
C LEU A 85 -14.01 18.16 -13.59
N SER A 86 -14.64 18.44 -14.74
CA SER A 86 -16.03 18.01 -15.03
C SER A 86 -16.16 16.50 -15.25
N GLY A 87 -15.04 15.81 -15.52
CA GLY A 87 -15.03 14.40 -15.86
C GLY A 87 -15.56 14.12 -17.26
N GLY A 88 -15.72 12.84 -17.60
CA GLY A 88 -16.26 12.43 -18.89
C GLY A 88 -16.39 10.92 -19.01
N THR A 89 -16.41 10.42 -20.24
CA THR A 89 -16.48 8.98 -20.56
C THR A 89 -15.11 8.33 -20.72
N THR A 90 -14.03 9.12 -20.74
CA THR A 90 -12.66 8.61 -20.88
C THR A 90 -12.24 7.85 -19.63
N THR A 91 -11.86 6.58 -19.81
CA THR A 91 -11.51 5.67 -18.72
C THR A 91 -10.02 5.60 -18.43
N THR A 92 -9.16 6.26 -19.21
CA THR A 92 -7.71 6.27 -19.01
C THR A 92 -7.17 7.70 -18.97
N GLY A 93 -6.09 7.93 -18.24
CA GLY A 93 -5.54 9.30 -18.13
C GLY A 93 -4.25 9.39 -17.34
N SER A 94 -3.81 10.63 -17.10
CA SER A 94 -2.60 10.97 -16.35
C SER A 94 -2.72 10.80 -14.84
N GLY A 95 -3.93 10.51 -14.34
CA GLY A 95 -4.23 10.32 -12.93
C GLY A 95 -4.34 11.59 -12.10
N ILE A 96 -4.83 11.42 -10.87
CA ILE A 96 -4.95 12.43 -9.83
C ILE A 96 -3.95 12.06 -8.71
N PRO A 97 -3.01 12.94 -8.33
CA PRO A 97 -2.03 12.64 -7.29
C PRO A 97 -2.63 12.27 -5.93
N ILE A 98 -2.14 11.18 -5.33
CA ILE A 98 -2.43 10.81 -3.93
C ILE A 98 -1.71 11.76 -2.95
N GLY A 99 -0.55 12.26 -3.37
CA GLY A 99 0.33 13.12 -2.56
C GLY A 99 1.44 12.35 -1.84
N PHE A 100 1.42 11.02 -1.88
CA PHE A 100 2.45 10.11 -1.37
C PHE A 100 2.37 8.78 -2.11
N ASP A 101 3.38 7.94 -1.91
CA ASP A 101 3.39 6.58 -2.42
C ASP A 101 2.58 5.65 -1.51
N PHE A 102 1.54 5.04 -2.06
CA PHE A 102 0.66 4.11 -1.37
C PHE A 102 0.93 2.68 -1.86
N VAL A 103 1.22 1.76 -0.94
CA VAL A 103 1.47 0.35 -1.27
C VAL A 103 0.19 -0.45 -1.10
N PHE A 104 -0.28 -1.04 -2.20
CA PHE A 104 -1.48 -1.88 -2.23
C PHE A 104 -1.15 -3.22 -2.87
N SER A 105 -1.48 -4.33 -2.20
CA SER A 105 -1.18 -5.68 -2.71
C SER A 105 0.30 -5.85 -3.08
N GLY A 106 1.22 -5.20 -2.33
CA GLY A 106 2.66 -5.22 -2.60
C GLY A 106 3.14 -4.30 -3.73
N ILE A 107 2.22 -3.57 -4.40
CA ILE A 107 2.51 -2.69 -5.53
C ILE A 107 2.38 -1.23 -5.09
N ARG A 108 3.35 -0.40 -5.48
CA ARG A 108 3.35 1.04 -5.20
C ARG A 108 2.46 1.79 -6.20
N TYR A 109 1.61 2.69 -5.71
CA TYR A 109 0.76 3.57 -6.49
C TYR A 109 0.88 4.99 -5.96
N ASP A 110 0.92 5.99 -6.84
CA ASP A 110 1.05 7.42 -6.50
C ASP A 110 -0.08 8.27 -7.10
N LEU A 111 -0.94 7.65 -7.90
CA LEU A 111 -2.08 8.26 -8.57
C LEU A 111 -3.36 7.48 -8.32
N ILE A 112 -4.49 8.18 -8.46
CA ILE A 112 -5.83 7.58 -8.52
C ILE A 112 -6.62 8.06 -9.73
N GLY A 113 -7.64 7.29 -10.10
CA GLY A 113 -8.78 7.75 -10.86
C GLY A 113 -10.05 7.59 -10.03
N ILE A 114 -11.02 8.49 -10.20
CA ILE A 114 -12.26 8.50 -9.44
C ILE A 114 -13.43 8.23 -10.39
N ASN A 115 -14.36 7.37 -9.99
CA ASN A 115 -15.62 7.20 -10.71
C ASN A 115 -16.78 7.77 -9.88
N ALA A 116 -17.73 8.42 -10.54
CA ALA A 116 -18.93 8.97 -9.90
C ALA A 116 -19.70 7.92 -9.08
N ASN A 117 -19.64 6.65 -9.50
CA ASN A 117 -20.29 5.49 -8.92
C ASN A 117 -19.59 4.92 -7.68
N GLY A 118 -18.90 5.72 -6.88
CA GLY A 118 -18.48 5.34 -5.52
C GLY A 118 -17.27 4.43 -5.40
N TRP A 119 -16.35 4.49 -6.36
CA TRP A 119 -15.10 3.74 -6.34
C TRP A 119 -13.94 4.51 -6.98
N ILE A 120 -12.71 4.06 -6.67
CA ILE A 120 -11.47 4.55 -7.27
C ILE A 120 -10.64 3.42 -7.88
N SER A 121 -9.79 3.78 -8.83
CA SER A 121 -8.69 2.95 -9.32
C SER A 121 -7.36 3.49 -8.83
N LEU A 122 -6.38 2.62 -8.56
CA LEU A 122 -5.01 3.04 -8.29
C LEU A 122 -4.19 3.07 -9.59
N GLY A 123 -3.22 3.98 -9.67
CA GLY A 123 -2.35 4.16 -10.84
C GLY A 123 -0.91 4.54 -10.50
N GLN A 124 -0.07 4.55 -11.52
CA GLN A 124 1.36 4.83 -11.43
C GLN A 124 1.77 5.91 -12.43
N SER A 125 2.40 6.99 -11.96
CA SER A 125 2.86 8.09 -12.82
C SER A 125 3.91 7.66 -13.84
N ALA A 126 4.63 6.57 -13.57
CA ALA A 126 5.60 5.97 -14.47
C ALA A 126 4.98 5.19 -15.65
N MET A 127 3.67 4.94 -15.66
CA MET A 127 2.98 4.18 -16.71
C MET A 127 2.27 5.10 -17.71
N THR A 128 2.06 4.61 -18.93
CA THR A 128 1.22 5.29 -19.94
C THR A 128 0.21 4.29 -20.53
N PRO A 129 -1.10 4.45 -20.27
CA PRO A 129 -1.70 5.45 -19.40
C PRO A 129 -1.31 5.24 -17.93
N ALA A 130 -1.33 6.31 -17.13
CA ALA A 130 -0.95 6.27 -15.72
C ALA A 130 -2.06 5.67 -14.84
N VAL A 131 -3.31 5.87 -15.25
CA VAL A 131 -4.51 5.26 -14.66
C VAL A 131 -5.35 4.60 -15.75
N ASN A 132 -5.91 3.43 -15.44
CA ASN A 132 -6.89 2.74 -16.29
C ASN A 132 -8.10 2.30 -15.47
N MET A 133 -9.24 2.93 -15.69
CA MET A 133 -10.55 2.70 -15.05
C MET A 133 -11.51 1.86 -15.90
N THR A 134 -11.03 1.26 -16.99
CA THR A 134 -11.90 0.57 -17.95
C THR A 134 -12.73 -0.51 -17.26
N SER A 135 -14.05 -0.40 -17.40
CA SER A 135 -15.00 -1.36 -16.88
C SER A 135 -16.15 -1.62 -17.83
N THR A 136 -16.51 -2.90 -17.99
CA THR A 136 -17.74 -3.32 -18.68
C THR A 136 -18.98 -2.98 -17.85
N ASN A 137 -18.84 -2.83 -16.54
CA ASN A 137 -19.89 -2.40 -15.63
C ASN A 137 -19.34 -1.44 -14.57
N ALA A 138 -19.61 -0.15 -14.70
CA ALA A 138 -19.13 0.87 -13.77
C ALA A 138 -19.76 0.78 -12.36
N TYR A 139 -20.82 -0.03 -12.19
CA TYR A 139 -21.53 -0.23 -10.92
C TYR A 139 -21.03 -1.45 -10.13
N GLN A 140 -20.27 -2.33 -10.79
CA GLN A 140 -19.69 -3.54 -10.21
C GLN A 140 -18.19 -3.62 -10.60
N PRO A 141 -17.36 -2.69 -10.09
CA PRO A 141 -15.96 -2.57 -10.52
C PRO A 141 -15.06 -3.71 -10.02
N LEU A 142 -15.42 -4.43 -8.95
CA LEU A 142 -14.52 -5.39 -8.29
C LEU A 142 -14.43 -6.71 -9.04
N ASP A 143 -15.48 -7.16 -9.71
CA ASP A 143 -15.52 -8.39 -10.51
C ASP A 143 -15.36 -8.16 -12.02
N ASN A 144 -15.46 -6.93 -12.50
CA ASN A 144 -15.35 -6.62 -13.93
C ASN A 144 -14.01 -7.08 -14.55
N THR A 145 -14.04 -7.93 -15.57
CA THR A 145 -12.84 -8.31 -16.33
C THR A 145 -12.74 -7.44 -17.59
N PRO A 146 -11.76 -6.51 -17.70
CA PRO A 146 -11.62 -5.68 -18.89
C PRO A 146 -11.25 -6.53 -20.11
N THR A 147 -11.64 -6.05 -21.30
CA THR A 147 -11.34 -6.71 -22.58
C THR A 147 -9.85 -6.68 -22.94
N THR A 148 -9.08 -5.78 -22.32
CA THR A 148 -7.63 -5.69 -22.44
C THR A 148 -6.97 -5.84 -21.07
N ASP A 149 -5.83 -6.52 -21.03
CA ASP A 149 -5.02 -6.63 -19.82
C ASP A 149 -4.57 -5.24 -19.38
N SER A 150 -4.92 -4.87 -18.15
CA SER A 150 -4.52 -3.60 -17.52
C SER A 150 -3.40 -3.79 -16.50
N GLY A 151 -2.88 -5.01 -16.38
CA GLY A 151 -1.81 -5.38 -15.49
C GLY A 151 -2.13 -5.00 -14.05
N ILE A 152 -1.27 -4.20 -13.45
CA ILE A 152 -1.41 -3.70 -12.08
C ILE A 152 -2.40 -2.52 -11.98
N LEU A 153 -2.77 -1.89 -13.10
CA LEU A 153 -3.74 -0.79 -13.15
C LEU A 153 -5.19 -1.28 -13.02
N ILE A 154 -5.41 -2.58 -12.80
CA ILE A 154 -6.73 -3.12 -12.43
C ILE A 154 -7.08 -2.87 -10.96
N ALA A 155 -6.14 -2.40 -10.12
CA ALA A 155 -6.42 -2.17 -8.71
C ALA A 155 -7.64 -1.25 -8.52
N ARG A 156 -8.63 -1.71 -7.74
CA ARG A 156 -9.88 -1.01 -7.42
C ARG A 156 -10.16 -1.01 -5.93
N ILE A 157 -10.74 0.10 -5.46
CA ILE A 157 -11.30 0.24 -4.12
C ILE A 157 -12.72 0.76 -4.27
N ALA A 158 -13.71 -0.03 -3.86
CA ALA A 158 -15.11 0.35 -3.86
C ALA A 158 -15.56 0.69 -2.43
N GLY A 159 -16.01 1.94 -2.25
CA GLY A 159 -16.54 2.44 -0.98
C GLY A 159 -18.04 2.16 -0.84
N PHE A 160 -18.75 2.36 -1.94
CA PHE A 160 -20.18 2.16 -2.10
C PHE A 160 -20.49 2.15 -3.60
N ALA A 161 -20.11 1.08 -4.30
CA ALA A 161 -20.26 1.03 -5.74
C ALA A 161 -21.66 0.56 -6.18
N ASP A 162 -22.35 1.44 -6.89
CA ASP A 162 -23.69 1.27 -7.50
C ASP A 162 -23.88 2.40 -8.53
N ASN A 163 -25.01 2.45 -9.23
CA ASN A 163 -25.38 3.55 -10.12
C ASN A 163 -25.70 4.81 -9.31
N LEU A 164 -24.66 5.63 -9.04
CA LEU A 164 -24.77 6.84 -8.25
C LEU A 164 -24.88 8.08 -9.13
N GLN A 165 -25.63 9.05 -8.62
CA GLN A 165 -25.85 10.34 -9.24
C GLN A 165 -25.68 11.45 -8.21
N ALA A 166 -25.09 12.56 -8.64
CA ALA A 166 -25.08 13.79 -7.89
C ALA A 166 -26.49 14.40 -7.79
N GLN A 167 -26.64 15.34 -6.89
CA GLN A 167 -27.83 16.18 -6.76
C GLN A 167 -27.40 17.60 -6.37
N SER A 168 -28.38 18.48 -6.11
CA SER A 168 -28.08 19.84 -5.65
C SER A 168 -27.18 19.81 -4.41
N ASN A 169 -26.12 20.62 -4.41
CA ASN A 169 -25.08 20.69 -3.37
C ASN A 169 -24.21 19.43 -3.18
N ALA A 170 -24.30 18.45 -4.09
CA ALA A 170 -23.41 17.30 -4.10
C ALA A 170 -22.02 17.67 -4.65
N SER A 171 -21.00 16.94 -4.21
CA SER A 171 -19.63 17.12 -4.71
C SER A 171 -18.81 15.85 -4.55
N ILE A 172 -17.90 15.58 -5.49
CA ILE A 172 -16.75 14.71 -5.26
C ILE A 172 -15.54 15.59 -4.95
N ARG A 173 -14.72 15.21 -3.96
CA ARG A 173 -13.53 15.96 -3.56
C ARG A 173 -12.37 15.03 -3.30
N MET A 174 -11.16 15.43 -3.69
CA MET A 174 -9.91 14.78 -3.28
C MET A 174 -9.07 15.77 -2.49
N GLN A 175 -8.60 15.35 -1.32
CA GLN A 175 -7.68 16.12 -0.50
C GLN A 175 -6.70 15.20 0.21
N THR A 176 -5.43 15.59 0.24
CA THR A 176 -4.41 14.99 1.11
C THR A 176 -4.26 15.87 2.34
N VAL A 177 -4.39 15.27 3.53
CA VAL A 177 -4.31 15.97 4.82
C VAL A 177 -3.21 15.38 5.70
N GLY A 178 -2.79 16.12 6.72
CA GLY A 178 -1.69 15.74 7.60
C GLY A 178 -0.32 16.10 7.01
N GLU A 179 0.73 15.68 7.70
CA GLU A 179 2.13 15.91 7.32
C GLU A 179 2.86 14.58 7.15
N ALA A 180 3.84 14.54 6.25
CA ALA A 180 4.62 13.32 6.04
C ALA A 180 5.35 12.91 7.35
N PRO A 181 5.47 11.60 7.65
CA PRO A 181 5.01 10.45 6.87
C PRO A 181 3.59 9.96 7.23
N ASN A 182 2.76 10.80 7.87
CA ASN A 182 1.45 10.44 8.41
C ASN A 182 0.29 11.11 7.64
N ARG A 183 0.41 11.25 6.31
CA ARG A 183 -0.64 11.84 5.49
C ARG A 183 -1.78 10.87 5.23
N ILE A 184 -2.95 11.43 4.93
CA ILE A 184 -4.14 10.68 4.51
C ILE A 184 -4.66 11.27 3.21
N GLY A 185 -4.72 10.47 2.15
CA GLY A 185 -5.37 10.82 0.89
C GLY A 185 -6.85 10.45 0.96
N ILE A 186 -7.74 11.43 0.84
CA ILE A 186 -9.19 11.27 1.06
C ILE A 186 -9.97 11.63 -0.20
N VAL A 187 -10.68 10.64 -0.73
CA VAL A 187 -11.70 10.84 -1.78
C VAL A 187 -13.07 10.82 -1.14
N GLN A 188 -13.82 11.91 -1.25
CA GLN A 188 -15.13 12.08 -0.62
C GLN A 188 -16.23 12.19 -1.66
N TRP A 189 -17.29 11.40 -1.50
CA TRP A 189 -18.59 11.62 -2.12
C TRP A 189 -19.50 12.27 -1.09
N LYS A 190 -19.96 13.49 -1.37
CA LYS A 190 -20.92 14.22 -0.55
C LYS A 190 -22.23 14.38 -1.28
N GLY A 191 -23.32 14.02 -0.63
CA GLY A 191 -24.67 14.23 -1.11
C GLY A 191 -25.02 13.44 -2.36
N TYR A 192 -24.45 12.26 -2.57
CA TYR A 192 -24.81 11.41 -3.70
C TYR A 192 -26.10 10.63 -3.41
N ARG A 193 -26.71 10.08 -4.45
CA ARG A 193 -27.92 9.24 -4.37
C ARG A 193 -27.82 8.11 -5.38
N ILE A 194 -28.69 7.11 -5.25
CA ILE A 194 -28.92 6.17 -6.35
C ILE A 194 -29.58 6.94 -7.50
N PHE A 195 -29.15 6.66 -8.74
CA PHE A 195 -29.69 7.26 -9.96
C PHE A 195 -31.23 7.26 -9.95
N ASN A 196 -31.80 8.44 -10.23
CA ASN A 196 -33.24 8.70 -10.26
C ASN A 196 -34.02 8.37 -8.98
N LEU A 197 -33.37 8.06 -7.85
CA LEU A 197 -34.03 7.95 -6.54
C LEU A 197 -33.86 9.25 -5.75
N ASN A 198 -34.85 10.14 -5.83
CA ASN A 198 -34.88 11.40 -5.08
C ASN A 198 -35.06 11.13 -3.57
N ASN A 199 -34.81 12.13 -2.72
CA ASN A 199 -34.90 12.04 -1.25
C ASN A 199 -33.95 11.00 -0.63
N ASN A 200 -32.83 10.75 -1.30
CA ASN A 200 -31.72 9.92 -0.83
C ASN A 200 -30.48 10.81 -0.69
N ASN A 201 -29.65 10.56 0.31
CA ASN A 201 -28.42 11.33 0.52
C ASN A 201 -27.34 10.45 1.16
N PHE A 202 -26.24 10.27 0.46
CA PHE A 202 -25.11 9.43 0.87
C PHE A 202 -23.84 10.26 0.96
N ASN A 203 -23.17 10.14 2.10
CA ASN A 203 -21.89 10.78 2.37
C ASN A 203 -20.89 9.71 2.78
N PHE A 204 -19.81 9.54 2.03
CA PHE A 204 -18.76 8.58 2.40
C PHE A 204 -17.41 8.99 1.84
N GLN A 205 -16.37 8.35 2.36
CA GLN A 205 -14.99 8.58 1.98
C GLN A 205 -14.27 7.26 1.74
N ILE A 206 -13.32 7.27 0.82
CA ILE A 206 -12.21 6.31 0.76
C ILE A 206 -10.96 7.06 1.22
N GLN A 207 -10.28 6.51 2.22
CA GLN A 207 -9.10 7.10 2.85
C GLN A 207 -7.91 6.15 2.67
N LEU A 208 -6.81 6.65 2.12
CA LEU A 208 -5.53 5.95 1.97
C LEU A 208 -4.56 6.52 3.02
N HIS A 209 -3.97 5.67 3.85
CA HIS A 209 -3.06 6.09 4.92
C HIS A 209 -1.61 5.83 4.54
N GLU A 210 -0.76 6.87 4.54
CA GLU A 210 0.62 6.84 4.03
C GLU A 210 1.50 5.77 4.68
N SER A 211 1.76 5.84 5.99
CA SER A 211 2.72 4.92 6.64
C SER A 211 2.18 3.51 6.79
N THR A 212 0.90 3.38 7.11
CA THR A 212 0.31 2.06 7.43
C THR A 212 -0.22 1.32 6.20
N ASN A 213 -0.32 1.99 5.05
CA ASN A 213 -0.95 1.48 3.84
C ASN A 213 -2.38 0.94 4.05
N LYS A 214 -3.04 1.35 5.14
CA LYS A 214 -4.43 1.00 5.43
C LYS A 214 -5.37 1.71 4.48
N ILE A 215 -6.43 1.00 4.12
CA ILE A 215 -7.58 1.57 3.42
C ILE A 215 -8.71 1.67 4.41
N ARG A 216 -9.24 2.87 4.61
CA ARG A 216 -10.48 3.07 5.36
C ARG A 216 -11.60 3.53 4.45
N ILE A 217 -12.80 2.99 4.68
CA ILE A 217 -14.03 3.48 4.09
C ILE A 217 -14.87 4.04 5.23
N ALA A 218 -14.99 5.36 5.29
CA ALA A 218 -15.69 6.05 6.35
C ALA A 218 -17.05 6.55 5.84
N TYR A 219 -18.12 6.14 6.51
CA TYR A 219 -19.49 6.49 6.15
C TYR A 219 -19.99 7.62 7.06
N GLY A 220 -20.45 8.70 6.42
CA GLY A 220 -21.20 9.76 7.08
C GLY A 220 -22.68 9.44 7.14
N THR A 221 -23.52 10.47 7.09
CA THR A 221 -24.97 10.29 7.09
C THR A 221 -25.46 9.67 5.79
N PHE A 222 -26.25 8.59 5.93
CA PHE A 222 -26.99 7.96 4.84
C PHE A 222 -28.49 8.09 5.11
N SER A 223 -29.23 8.63 4.13
CA SER A 223 -30.69 8.55 4.09
C SER A 223 -31.14 7.81 2.84
N PHE A 224 -32.03 6.85 3.03
CA PHE A 224 -32.63 6.07 1.95
C PHE A 224 -34.15 6.11 2.07
N ILE A 225 -34.82 6.34 0.95
CA ILE A 225 -36.28 6.49 0.88
C ILE A 225 -37.02 5.19 1.27
N GLU A 226 -38.21 5.32 1.83
CA GLU A 226 -39.05 4.18 2.20
C GLU A 226 -39.71 3.52 0.98
N GLY A 227 -40.06 2.24 1.09
CA GLY A 227 -40.87 1.53 0.10
C GLY A 227 -40.18 1.20 -1.22
N VAL A 228 -38.86 1.43 -1.33
CA VAL A 228 -38.06 1.07 -2.51
C VAL A 228 -37.34 -0.25 -2.30
N SER A 229 -37.26 -1.04 -3.38
CA SER A 229 -36.53 -2.31 -3.42
C SER A 229 -35.08 -2.18 -2.99
N ASP A 230 -34.55 -3.27 -2.45
CA ASP A 230 -33.16 -3.33 -2.00
C ASP A 230 -32.18 -3.04 -3.13
N ARG A 231 -31.04 -2.46 -2.76
CA ARG A 231 -29.85 -2.34 -3.58
C ARG A 231 -28.77 -3.28 -3.09
N TYR A 232 -27.89 -3.64 -4.00
CA TYR A 232 -26.75 -4.52 -3.73
C TYR A 232 -25.52 -3.76 -4.21
N VAL A 233 -24.75 -3.27 -3.25
CA VAL A 233 -23.61 -2.39 -3.52
C VAL A 233 -22.31 -3.13 -3.28
N GLN A 234 -21.31 -2.84 -4.10
CA GLN A 234 -19.98 -3.39 -3.90
C GLN A 234 -19.19 -2.55 -2.90
N VAL A 235 -18.59 -3.24 -1.93
CA VAL A 235 -17.67 -2.68 -0.96
C VAL A 235 -16.48 -3.61 -0.83
N GLY A 236 -15.28 -3.08 -1.01
CA GLY A 236 -14.06 -3.87 -0.90
C GLY A 236 -12.99 -3.53 -1.91
N LEU A 237 -12.09 -4.49 -2.10
CA LEU A 237 -10.82 -4.33 -2.77
C LEU A 237 -10.68 -5.34 -3.90
N ARG A 238 -10.01 -4.94 -4.98
CA ARG A 238 -9.54 -5.83 -6.05
C ARG A 238 -8.14 -5.44 -6.47
N GLY A 239 -7.28 -6.44 -6.70
CA GLY A 239 -5.91 -6.27 -7.19
C GLY A 239 -5.63 -7.07 -8.47
N HIS A 240 -4.36 -7.06 -8.88
CA HIS A 240 -3.85 -7.91 -9.96
C HIS A 240 -4.03 -9.40 -9.60
N PRO A 241 -4.35 -10.30 -10.57
CA PRO A 241 -4.36 -10.13 -12.03
C PRO A 241 -5.59 -9.45 -12.61
N SER A 242 -5.47 -8.86 -13.81
CA SER A 242 -6.60 -8.18 -14.44
C SER A 242 -7.56 -9.10 -15.18
N GLY A 243 -7.07 -10.20 -15.74
CA GLY A 243 -7.86 -11.13 -16.56
C GLY A 243 -8.97 -11.84 -15.77
N THR A 244 -8.66 -12.38 -14.60
CA THR A 244 -9.63 -12.99 -13.68
C THR A 244 -9.58 -12.25 -12.35
N ALA A 245 -10.73 -11.87 -11.81
CA ALA A 245 -10.83 -11.24 -10.48
C ALA A 245 -10.62 -12.28 -9.36
N SER A 246 -9.40 -12.83 -9.26
CA SER A 246 -9.02 -13.85 -8.28
C SER A 246 -8.36 -13.28 -7.03
N ASN A 247 -7.87 -12.04 -7.08
CA ASN A 247 -7.26 -11.34 -5.96
C ASN A 247 -8.19 -10.21 -5.49
N PHE A 248 -8.98 -10.48 -4.45
CA PHE A 248 -9.99 -9.57 -3.93
C PHE A 248 -10.17 -9.70 -2.42
N SER A 249 -10.73 -8.65 -1.81
CA SER A 249 -11.25 -8.67 -0.44
C SER A 249 -12.56 -7.89 -0.43
N THR A 250 -13.67 -8.60 -0.65
CA THR A 250 -15.01 -8.03 -0.77
C THR A 250 -15.78 -8.18 0.54
N ARG A 251 -16.78 -7.33 0.76
CA ARG A 251 -17.74 -7.47 1.86
C ARG A 251 -19.04 -8.06 1.36
N PHE A 252 -19.67 -8.86 2.20
CA PHE A 252 -20.96 -9.48 1.93
C PHE A 252 -21.93 -9.26 3.08
N SER A 253 -23.18 -9.01 2.73
CA SER A 253 -24.32 -9.14 3.64
C SER A 253 -25.61 -9.18 2.82
N ASP A 254 -26.41 -10.22 2.97
CA ASP A 254 -27.78 -10.30 2.45
C ASP A 254 -28.86 -10.02 3.53
N SER A 255 -28.43 -9.86 4.78
CA SER A 255 -29.30 -9.60 5.92
C SER A 255 -30.03 -8.25 5.77
N GLY A 256 -31.31 -8.24 6.12
CA GLY A 256 -32.12 -7.03 6.22
C GLY A 256 -32.08 -6.37 7.61
N HIS A 257 -31.21 -6.83 8.51
CA HIS A 257 -31.10 -6.28 9.85
C HIS A 257 -30.45 -4.89 9.83
N THR A 258 -30.82 -4.04 10.79
CA THR A 258 -30.23 -2.70 10.99
C THR A 258 -28.73 -2.67 11.24
N ILE A 259 -28.15 -3.75 11.78
CA ILE A 259 -26.71 -3.83 12.11
C ILE A 259 -25.91 -4.57 11.03
N ALA A 260 -26.53 -4.93 9.91
CA ALA A 260 -25.89 -5.78 8.91
C ALA A 260 -24.66 -5.12 8.26
N TRP A 261 -24.66 -3.78 8.20
CA TRP A 261 -23.50 -3.01 7.76
C TRP A 261 -22.35 -3.07 8.78
N GLN A 262 -22.62 -3.07 10.08
CA GLN A 262 -21.59 -3.22 11.11
C GLN A 262 -21.01 -4.64 11.10
N ASN A 263 -21.82 -5.64 10.77
CA ASN A 263 -21.50 -7.07 10.88
C ASN A 263 -21.43 -7.78 9.52
N THR A 264 -20.87 -7.13 8.49
CA THR A 264 -20.66 -7.81 7.19
C THR A 264 -19.71 -9.00 7.35
N SER A 265 -19.90 -10.04 6.53
CA SER A 265 -18.94 -11.13 6.38
C SER A 265 -17.97 -10.84 5.22
N PRO A 266 -16.80 -11.51 5.15
CA PRO A 266 -16.02 -11.51 3.92
C PRO A 266 -16.83 -12.14 2.78
N GLY A 267 -16.72 -11.58 1.58
CA GLY A 267 -17.28 -12.16 0.36
C GLY A 267 -16.43 -13.32 -0.15
N VAL A 268 -17.08 -14.30 -0.79
CA VAL A 268 -16.41 -15.47 -1.39
C VAL A 268 -16.14 -15.32 -2.88
N THR A 269 -16.63 -14.25 -3.50
CA THR A 269 -16.39 -13.86 -4.89
C THR A 269 -16.10 -12.37 -4.98
N ALA A 270 -15.45 -11.94 -6.07
CA ALA A 270 -15.28 -10.53 -6.39
C ALA A 270 -16.61 -9.80 -6.63
N SER A 271 -17.69 -10.54 -6.93
CA SER A 271 -19.05 -10.02 -7.15
C SER A 271 -19.90 -9.97 -5.88
N ALA A 272 -19.32 -10.25 -4.71
CA ALA A 272 -20.05 -10.17 -3.45
C ALA A 272 -20.52 -8.74 -3.18
N ASN A 273 -21.74 -8.64 -2.65
CA ASN A 273 -22.42 -7.37 -2.43
C ASN A 273 -22.92 -7.24 -1.00
N VAL A 274 -23.05 -6.00 -0.54
CA VAL A 274 -23.69 -5.63 0.72
C VAL A 274 -25.10 -5.11 0.40
N ARG A 275 -26.12 -5.70 1.02
CA ARG A 275 -27.51 -5.27 0.88
C ARG A 275 -27.69 -3.88 1.50
N PHE A 276 -28.34 -3.00 0.76
CA PHE A 276 -28.63 -1.62 1.13
C PHE A 276 -30.11 -1.30 0.95
N ARG A 277 -30.74 -0.79 2.00
CA ARG A 277 -32.18 -0.45 2.06
C ARG A 277 -32.44 0.51 3.21
N GLN A 278 -33.68 0.98 3.33
CA GLN A 278 -34.11 1.96 4.32
C GLN A 278 -33.57 1.72 5.74
N PHE A 279 -33.65 0.50 6.27
CA PHE A 279 -33.15 0.19 7.62
C PHE A 279 -31.81 -0.52 7.64
N THR A 280 -31.29 -0.95 6.49
CA THR A 280 -30.01 -1.66 6.38
C THR A 280 -29.06 -0.79 5.61
N ARG A 281 -28.39 0.11 6.32
CA ARG A 281 -27.50 1.12 5.79
C ARG A 281 -26.32 1.35 6.74
N PRO A 282 -25.20 1.92 6.27
CA PRO A 282 -24.14 2.33 7.18
C PRO A 282 -24.69 3.26 8.25
N ALA A 283 -24.34 3.03 9.51
CA ALA A 283 -24.56 4.05 10.53
C ALA A 283 -23.59 5.23 10.28
N ASN A 284 -24.00 6.42 10.67
CA ASN A 284 -23.11 7.57 10.66
C ASN A 284 -21.90 7.29 11.55
N GLY A 285 -20.69 7.47 11.01
CA GLY A 285 -19.44 7.15 11.68
C GLY A 285 -19.00 5.69 11.54
N LEU A 286 -19.71 4.84 10.79
CA LEU A 286 -19.21 3.49 10.48
C LEU A 286 -17.92 3.59 9.66
N ILE A 287 -16.90 2.85 10.09
CA ILE A 287 -15.60 2.77 9.40
C ILE A 287 -15.29 1.31 9.14
N PHE A 288 -15.06 0.99 7.87
CA PHE A 288 -14.43 -0.27 7.47
C PHE A 288 -12.94 -0.03 7.28
N THR A 289 -12.11 -0.86 7.90
CA THR A 289 -10.66 -0.80 7.73
C THR A 289 -10.16 -2.10 7.12
N PHE A 290 -9.47 -1.99 6.00
CA PHE A 290 -8.66 -3.07 5.42
C PHE A 290 -7.20 -2.76 5.73
N SER A 291 -6.57 -3.61 6.54
CA SER A 291 -5.16 -3.46 6.87
C SER A 291 -4.35 -4.48 6.09
N PRO A 292 -3.26 -4.07 5.40
CA PRO A 292 -2.33 -5.05 4.85
C PRO A 292 -1.82 -5.95 5.98
N PRO A 293 -1.38 -7.18 5.66
CA PRO A 293 -0.66 -7.98 6.64
C PRO A 293 0.54 -7.16 7.15
N PRO A 294 0.93 -7.33 8.43
CA PRO A 294 2.18 -6.76 8.89
C PRO A 294 3.31 -7.21 7.96
N PRO A 295 4.37 -6.40 7.81
CA PRO A 295 5.54 -6.83 7.05
C PRO A 295 5.96 -8.23 7.51
N ASN A 296 6.33 -9.08 6.55
CA ASN A 296 6.94 -10.36 6.92
C ASN A 296 8.17 -10.06 7.78
N PRO A 297 8.35 -10.74 8.93
CA PRO A 297 9.51 -10.49 9.76
C PRO A 297 10.78 -10.70 8.93
N PRO A 298 11.84 -9.87 9.15
CA PRO A 298 13.14 -10.07 8.55
C PRO A 298 13.56 -11.54 8.62
N GLN A 299 13.93 -12.10 7.47
CA GLN A 299 14.45 -13.46 7.46
C GLN A 299 15.84 -13.47 8.12
N PRO A 300 16.27 -14.57 8.75
CA PRO A 300 17.61 -14.66 9.32
C PRO A 300 18.69 -14.39 8.27
N VAL A 301 19.83 -13.82 8.67
CA VAL A 301 20.99 -13.67 7.78
C VAL A 301 21.47 -15.04 7.29
N THR A 302 21.92 -15.09 6.04
CA THR A 302 22.52 -16.29 5.44
C THR A 302 23.97 -16.02 5.06
N SER A 303 24.74 -17.11 4.86
CA SER A 303 26.14 -17.04 4.42
C SER A 303 27.05 -16.18 5.30
N LEU A 304 26.74 -16.05 6.60
CA LEU A 304 27.58 -15.31 7.53
C LEU A 304 28.98 -15.93 7.56
N ALA A 305 29.96 -15.14 7.14
CA ALA A 305 31.33 -15.54 7.02
C ALA A 305 32.26 -14.51 7.63
N ILE A 306 33.39 -15.01 8.09
CA ILE A 306 34.54 -14.19 8.44
C ILE A 306 35.40 -14.06 7.19
N VAL A 307 35.60 -12.83 6.73
CA VAL A 307 36.53 -12.51 5.64
C VAL A 307 37.75 -11.82 6.25
N GLY A 308 38.93 -12.33 5.95
CA GLY A 308 40.18 -11.72 6.41
C GLY A 308 40.48 -10.44 5.63
N SER A 309 40.85 -9.37 6.33
CA SER A 309 41.44 -8.19 5.72
C SER A 309 42.82 -7.90 6.33
N PRO A 310 43.66 -7.08 5.67
CA PRO A 310 44.94 -6.64 6.24
C PRO A 310 44.81 -5.81 7.53
N GLU A 311 43.60 -5.30 7.84
CA GLU A 311 43.35 -4.32 8.90
C GLU A 311 42.49 -4.85 10.05
N GLY A 312 41.89 -6.04 9.93
CA GLY A 312 41.05 -6.62 10.98
C GLY A 312 40.21 -7.83 10.54
N LEU A 313 39.30 -8.24 11.42
CA LEU A 313 38.30 -9.27 11.15
C LEU A 313 37.08 -8.61 10.50
N VAL A 314 36.59 -9.11 9.36
CA VAL A 314 35.37 -8.58 8.73
C VAL A 314 34.30 -9.66 8.78
N LEU A 315 33.16 -9.34 9.39
CA LEU A 315 31.94 -10.13 9.24
C LEU A 315 31.25 -9.70 7.94
N GLN A 316 30.85 -10.67 7.13
CA GLN A 316 30.10 -10.44 5.89
C GLN A 316 28.97 -11.46 5.78
N TRP A 317 27.81 -11.02 5.30
CA TRP A 317 26.64 -11.86 5.08
C TRP A 317 25.91 -11.47 3.79
N ASP A 318 24.97 -12.32 3.36
CA ASP A 318 24.08 -11.99 2.27
C ASP A 318 22.92 -11.12 2.77
N PRO A 319 22.37 -10.20 1.95
CA PRO A 319 21.19 -9.44 2.31
C PRO A 319 20.02 -10.35 2.71
N ALA A 320 19.46 -10.12 3.89
CA ALA A 320 18.28 -10.82 4.37
C ALA A 320 17.01 -10.26 3.72
N LEU A 321 16.08 -11.14 3.32
CA LEU A 321 14.77 -10.72 2.82
C LEU A 321 14.00 -9.98 3.92
N TYR A 322 13.35 -8.88 3.54
CA TYR A 322 12.59 -7.98 4.42
C TYR A 322 13.42 -7.24 5.48
N ALA A 323 14.75 -7.26 5.38
CA ALA A 323 15.63 -6.50 6.25
C ALA A 323 16.20 -5.26 5.54
N ASP A 324 16.23 -4.13 6.24
CA ASP A 324 16.90 -2.90 5.82
C ASP A 324 18.04 -2.50 6.78
N LEU A 325 18.05 -3.08 7.98
CA LEU A 325 19.07 -2.88 9.00
C LEU A 325 19.58 -4.23 9.54
N TYR A 326 20.79 -4.20 10.08
CA TYR A 326 21.42 -5.33 10.74
C TYR A 326 21.99 -4.90 12.07
N GLN A 327 21.56 -5.57 13.15
CA GLN A 327 22.11 -5.38 14.48
C GLN A 327 23.18 -6.43 14.75
N ILE A 328 24.39 -5.96 15.00
CA ILE A 328 25.53 -6.79 15.38
C ILE A 328 25.52 -6.87 16.91
N CYS A 329 25.48 -8.08 17.44
CA CYS A 329 25.64 -8.31 18.88
C CYS A 329 26.87 -9.17 19.16
N SER A 330 27.50 -8.95 20.32
CA SER A 330 28.60 -9.79 20.82
C SER A 330 28.31 -10.35 22.22
N THR A 331 29.01 -11.43 22.59
CA THR A 331 28.99 -11.98 23.95
C THR A 331 30.27 -12.76 24.24
N ASP A 332 30.62 -12.92 25.52
CA ASP A 332 31.67 -13.83 25.97
C ASP A 332 31.13 -15.26 26.24
N ASP A 333 29.81 -15.43 26.34
CA ASP A 333 29.15 -16.72 26.56
C ASP A 333 28.03 -16.94 25.52
N PRO A 334 28.24 -17.80 24.51
CA PRO A 334 27.28 -18.01 23.43
C PRO A 334 25.99 -18.71 23.90
N TYR A 335 25.99 -19.27 25.11
CA TYR A 335 24.82 -19.91 25.72
C TYR A 335 24.12 -19.03 26.75
N GLY A 336 24.69 -17.87 27.07
CA GLY A 336 24.09 -16.88 27.96
C GLY A 336 22.99 -16.07 27.27
N ASP A 337 22.09 -15.53 28.09
CA ASP A 337 21.00 -14.67 27.64
C ASP A 337 21.48 -13.26 27.27
N ASP A 338 22.65 -12.86 27.78
CA ASP A 338 23.21 -11.52 27.62
C ASP A 338 24.07 -11.41 26.35
N TRP A 339 23.63 -10.54 25.44
CA TRP A 339 24.33 -10.17 24.22
C TRP A 339 24.35 -8.65 24.09
N ASP A 340 25.55 -8.08 24.05
CA ASP A 340 25.75 -6.64 23.93
C ASP A 340 25.56 -6.20 22.48
N ILE A 341 24.90 -5.06 22.28
CA ILE A 341 24.73 -4.46 20.94
C ILE A 341 25.99 -3.67 20.60
N GLU A 342 26.69 -4.09 19.55
CA GLU A 342 27.91 -3.42 19.07
C GLU A 342 27.59 -2.31 18.07
N ALA A 343 26.65 -2.59 17.15
CA ALA A 343 26.27 -1.66 16.10
C ALA A 343 24.92 -2.03 15.47
N VAL A 344 24.30 -1.04 14.83
CA VAL A 344 23.19 -1.23 13.89
C VAL A 344 23.57 -0.54 12.59
N ILE A 345 23.57 -1.26 11.47
CA ILE A 345 24.06 -0.77 10.17
C ILE A 345 23.07 -1.11 9.05
N ASP A 346 23.13 -0.37 7.94
CA ASP A 346 22.36 -0.60 6.71
C ASP A 346 23.14 -1.40 5.64
N GLY A 347 24.35 -1.86 5.97
CA GLY A 347 25.22 -2.66 5.11
C GLY A 347 25.31 -4.13 5.51
N THR A 348 25.87 -4.96 4.64
CA THR A 348 26.04 -6.40 4.87
C THR A 348 27.47 -6.82 5.25
N ASN A 349 28.26 -5.86 5.72
CA ASN A 349 29.59 -6.10 6.23
C ASN A 349 29.89 -5.23 7.44
N TRP A 350 30.70 -5.74 8.35
CA TRP A 350 31.11 -5.01 9.55
C TRP A 350 32.55 -5.36 9.94
N ILE A 351 33.35 -4.32 10.19
CA ILE A 351 34.75 -4.47 10.57
C ILE A 351 34.84 -4.47 12.09
N ILE A 352 35.50 -5.49 12.64
CA ILE A 352 35.78 -5.59 14.06
C ILE A 352 37.18 -5.07 14.33
N LEU A 353 37.30 -4.06 15.20
CA LEU A 353 38.55 -3.42 15.61
C LEU A 353 38.85 -3.74 17.08
N GLY A 354 40.02 -4.31 17.39
CA GLY A 354 40.43 -4.64 18.77
C GLY A 354 40.75 -6.12 19.02
N ASP A 355 40.63 -6.57 20.28
CA ASP A 355 40.80 -7.98 20.65
C ASP A 355 39.45 -8.70 20.70
N HIS A 356 39.34 -9.82 19.99
CA HIS A 356 38.10 -10.56 19.74
C HIS A 356 38.25 -12.06 20.01
N ARG A 357 39.38 -12.47 20.58
CA ARG A 357 39.78 -13.89 20.71
C ARG A 357 38.85 -14.74 21.59
N SER A 358 37.91 -14.12 22.30
CA SER A 358 36.96 -14.78 23.20
C SER A 358 35.52 -14.32 23.01
N LYS A 359 35.25 -13.57 21.93
CA LYS A 359 33.92 -13.04 21.64
C LYS A 359 33.21 -13.91 20.61
N PHE A 360 31.91 -14.09 20.81
CA PHE A 360 30.98 -14.65 19.84
C PHE A 360 30.15 -13.51 19.25
N TYR A 361 29.79 -13.63 17.97
CA TYR A 361 29.00 -12.61 17.27
C TYR A 361 27.74 -13.22 16.67
N ARG A 362 26.66 -12.46 16.67
CA ARG A 362 25.43 -12.75 15.94
C ARG A 362 24.97 -11.51 15.19
N ILE A 363 24.37 -11.73 14.03
CA ILE A 363 23.76 -10.68 13.24
C ILE A 363 22.26 -10.92 13.22
N ILE A 364 21.51 -9.91 13.66
CA ILE A 364 20.05 -9.91 13.66
C ILE A 364 19.62 -9.01 12.51
N SER A 365 18.84 -9.55 11.60
CA SER A 365 18.17 -8.78 10.55
C SER A 365 16.99 -8.00 11.16
N ILE A 366 16.87 -6.73 10.78
CA ILE A 366 15.86 -5.80 11.30
C ILE A 366 15.17 -5.14 10.11
N GLN A 367 13.88 -4.88 10.26
CA GLN A 367 13.11 -4.01 9.39
C GLN A 367 12.79 -2.74 10.17
N SER A 368 13.10 -1.57 9.62
CA SER A 368 12.64 -0.31 10.19
C SER A 368 11.13 -0.14 9.98
N ASP A 369 10.44 0.34 11.01
CA ASP A 369 8.99 0.56 11.03
C ASP A 369 8.54 1.73 10.14
#